data_AF-A0A9E1Y5Y9-F1
#
_entry.id   AF-A0A9E1Y5Y9-F1
#
_cell.length_a   1.000
_cell.length_b   1.000
_cell.length_c   1.000
_cell.angle_alpha   90.00
_cell.angle_beta   90.00
_cell.angle_gamma   90.00
#
_symmetry.space_group_name_H-M   'P 1'
#
loop_
_entity.id
_entity.type
_entity.pdbx_description
1 polymer ?
#
loop_
_entity_poly.entity_id
_entity_poly.type
_entity_poly.pdbx_seq_one_letter_code
_entity_poly.pdbx_strand_id
1 'polypeptide(L)'
;MKIIQSIIITILILLTGCGMFKSFEDLYSEAEEKRNIGNSKDAIVVLNKIMNNYSDHEKASKAQYLIAEIYYRDLRDFSKAIDEYENLRKKYAESPQVPFAIFMQGFIYANMLSNFEKARIHYEFFLNKYSNHELAQSVTFELKYLGQEIQDIPELKHLIK
;
A
#
# COMPACT_ATOMS: atom_id res chain seq x y z
N MET A 1 2.40 -11.17 -56.84
CA MET A 1 3.50 -11.17 -55.84
C MET A 1 3.38 -10.05 -54.79
N LYS A 2 3.17 -8.78 -55.16
CA LYS A 2 3.07 -7.67 -54.19
C LYS A 2 1.90 -7.78 -53.19
N ILE A 3 0.75 -8.29 -53.63
CA ILE A 3 -0.45 -8.46 -52.76
C ILE A 3 -0.24 -9.58 -51.72
N ILE A 4 0.40 -10.69 -52.11
CA ILE A 4 0.72 -11.80 -51.20
C ILE A 4 1.78 -11.36 -50.17
N GLN A 5 2.78 -10.56 -50.60
CA GLN A 5 3.75 -9.95 -49.69
C GLN A 5 3.09 -8.98 -48.70
N SER A 6 2.14 -8.14 -49.15
CA SER A 6 1.39 -7.25 -48.25
C SER A 6 0.52 -8.02 -47.24
N ILE A 7 -0.15 -9.11 -47.64
CA ILE A 7 -0.96 -9.93 -46.73
C ILE A 7 -0.08 -10.64 -45.69
N ILE A 8 1.11 -11.12 -46.08
CA ILE A 8 2.08 -11.73 -45.15
C ILE A 8 2.59 -10.71 -44.13
N ILE A 9 2.84 -9.47 -44.54
CA ILE A 9 3.29 -8.38 -43.63
C ILE A 9 2.19 -7.99 -42.64
N THR A 10 0.91 -7.95 -43.06
CA THR A 10 -0.21 -7.65 -42.16
C THR A 10 -0.50 -8.78 -41.17
N ILE A 11 -0.30 -10.04 -41.57
CA ILE A 11 -0.43 -11.22 -40.69
C ILE A 11 0.74 -11.30 -39.68
N LEU A 12 1.95 -10.84 -40.05
CA LEU A 12 3.10 -10.81 -39.15
C LEU A 12 2.93 -9.80 -37.99
N ILE A 13 2.20 -8.70 -38.22
CA ILE A 13 1.88 -7.69 -37.20
C ILE A 13 0.85 -8.22 -36.17
N LEU A 14 0.02 -9.19 -36.55
CA LEU A 14 -0.96 -9.83 -35.65
C LEU A 14 -0.33 -10.90 -34.74
N LEU A 15 0.86 -11.43 -35.07
CA LEU A 15 1.52 -12.49 -34.32
C LEU A 15 2.50 -11.98 -33.24
N THR A 16 2.82 -10.69 -33.21
CA THR A 16 3.62 -10.09 -32.12
C THR A 16 2.77 -9.57 -30.95
N GLY A 17 1.43 -9.72 -31.03
CA GLY A 17 0.49 -9.20 -30.03
C GLY A 17 0.29 -10.09 -28.79
N CYS A 18 0.77 -11.33 -28.80
CA CYS A 18 0.47 -12.31 -27.73
C CYS A 18 1.16 -12.05 -26.38
N GLY A 19 2.04 -11.04 -26.27
CA GLY A 19 2.75 -10.71 -25.02
C GLY A 19 2.53 -9.29 -24.50
N MET A 20 1.61 -8.51 -25.09
CA MET A 20 1.62 -7.05 -24.91
C MET A 20 0.84 -6.55 -23.68
N PHE A 21 -0.07 -7.33 -23.11
CA PHE A 21 -0.87 -6.93 -21.95
C PHE A 21 -0.76 -7.95 -20.83
N LYS A 22 0.08 -7.66 -19.84
CA LYS A 22 0.14 -8.41 -18.57
C LYS A 22 -1.16 -8.18 -17.80
N SER A 23 -1.75 -9.23 -17.24
CA SER A 23 -2.94 -9.11 -16.40
C SER A 23 -2.62 -8.37 -15.08
N PHE A 24 -3.67 -8.01 -14.34
CA PHE A 24 -3.51 -7.50 -12.97
C PHE A 24 -2.65 -8.46 -12.13
N GLU A 25 -2.97 -9.76 -12.16
CA GLU A 25 -2.29 -10.77 -11.34
C GLU A 25 -0.83 -10.96 -11.76
N ASP A 26 -0.52 -10.89 -13.05
CA ASP A 26 0.86 -10.96 -13.54
C ASP A 26 1.69 -9.77 -13.04
N LEU A 27 1.13 -8.56 -13.12
CA LEU A 27 1.81 -7.36 -12.63
C LEU A 27 1.95 -7.36 -11.11
N TYR A 28 0.92 -7.81 -10.39
CA TYR A 28 0.96 -7.86 -8.93
C TYR A 28 2.02 -8.87 -8.46
N SER A 29 2.04 -10.06 -9.07
CA SER A 29 3.04 -11.10 -8.76
C SER A 29 4.46 -10.65 -9.11
N GLU A 30 4.66 -9.99 -10.26
CA GLU A 30 5.95 -9.42 -10.64
C GLU A 30 6.44 -8.36 -9.64
N ALA A 31 5.53 -7.50 -9.16
CA ALA A 31 5.87 -6.51 -8.15
C ALA A 31 6.29 -7.17 -6.82
N GLU A 32 5.59 -8.20 -6.38
CA GLU A 32 5.94 -8.96 -5.16
C GLU A 32 7.29 -9.66 -5.32
N GLU A 33 7.56 -10.30 -6.46
CA GLU A 33 8.85 -10.91 -6.75
C GLU A 33 9.98 -9.88 -6.67
N LYS A 34 9.83 -8.74 -7.36
CA LYS A 34 10.79 -7.64 -7.34
C LYS A 34 11.03 -7.12 -5.92
N ARG A 35 9.98 -6.98 -5.12
CA ARG A 35 10.09 -6.56 -3.72
C ARG A 35 10.87 -7.60 -2.89
N ASN A 36 10.54 -8.88 -3.05
CA ASN A 36 11.14 -9.98 -2.29
C ASN A 36 12.64 -10.13 -2.55
N ILE A 37 13.11 -9.81 -3.75
CA ILE A 37 14.55 -9.79 -4.08
C ILE A 37 15.25 -8.47 -3.72
N GLY A 38 14.57 -7.55 -3.01
CA GLY A 38 15.12 -6.28 -2.54
C GLY A 38 15.04 -5.12 -3.55
N ASN A 39 14.45 -5.35 -4.73
CA ASN A 39 14.31 -4.33 -5.77
C ASN A 39 13.01 -3.52 -5.59
N SER A 40 12.87 -2.89 -4.42
CA SER A 40 11.65 -2.17 -4.00
C SER A 40 11.24 -1.04 -4.95
N LYS A 41 12.19 -0.32 -5.53
CA LYS A 41 11.89 0.75 -6.50
C LYS A 41 11.27 0.20 -7.78
N ASP A 42 11.78 -0.93 -8.28
CA ASP A 42 11.21 -1.57 -9.46
C ASP A 42 9.83 -2.16 -9.17
N ALA A 43 9.62 -2.69 -7.96
CA ALA A 43 8.30 -3.15 -7.53
C ALA A 43 7.28 -2.01 -7.60
N ILE A 44 7.62 -0.81 -7.11
CA ILE A 44 6.77 0.39 -7.24
C ILE A 44 6.53 0.74 -8.71
N VAL A 45 7.53 0.65 -9.59
CA VAL A 45 7.34 0.90 -11.03
C VAL A 45 6.30 -0.05 -11.63
N VAL A 46 6.32 -1.33 -11.25
CA VAL A 46 5.32 -2.31 -11.71
C VAL A 46 3.94 -2.03 -11.11
N LEU A 47 3.85 -1.72 -9.81
CA LEU A 47 2.59 -1.37 -9.15
C LEU A 47 1.95 -0.11 -9.74
N ASN A 48 2.75 0.88 -10.15
CA ASN A 48 2.26 2.07 -10.84
C ASN A 48 1.65 1.74 -12.21
N LYS A 49 2.11 0.68 -12.89
CA LYS A 49 1.42 0.18 -14.10
C LYS A 49 0.03 -0.35 -13.75
N ILE A 50 -0.12 -1.00 -12.60
CA ILE A 50 -1.44 -1.42 -12.09
C ILE A 50 -2.32 -0.19 -11.84
N MET A 51 -1.78 0.84 -11.17
CA MET A 51 -2.55 2.05 -10.87
C MET A 51 -3.01 2.81 -12.12
N ASN A 52 -2.26 2.71 -13.22
CA ASN A 52 -2.59 3.34 -14.50
C ASN A 52 -3.58 2.50 -15.33
N ASN A 53 -3.41 1.18 -15.37
CA ASN A 53 -4.14 0.33 -16.33
C ASN A 53 -5.30 -0.45 -15.70
N TYR A 54 -5.26 -0.65 -14.38
CA TYR A 54 -6.18 -1.49 -13.62
C TYR A 54 -6.69 -0.76 -12.37
N SER A 55 -6.80 0.56 -12.47
CA SER A 55 -7.33 1.49 -11.47
C SER A 55 -8.65 1.05 -10.84
N ASP A 56 -9.53 0.44 -11.62
CA ASP A 56 -10.89 0.09 -11.19
C ASP A 56 -11.04 -1.40 -10.88
N HIS A 57 -9.92 -2.15 -10.90
CA HIS A 57 -9.90 -3.57 -10.57
C HIS A 57 -10.25 -3.77 -9.10
N GLU A 58 -10.99 -4.84 -8.78
CA GLU A 58 -11.46 -5.12 -7.41
C GLU A 58 -10.31 -5.23 -6.38
N LYS A 59 -9.10 -5.56 -6.84
CA LYS A 59 -7.88 -5.67 -6.03
C LYS A 59 -6.93 -4.46 -6.14
N ALA A 60 -7.29 -3.41 -6.88
CA ALA A 60 -6.44 -2.24 -7.07
C ALA A 60 -6.05 -1.57 -5.74
N SER A 61 -6.95 -1.58 -4.75
CA SER A 61 -6.64 -1.10 -3.41
C SER A 61 -5.51 -1.87 -2.71
N LYS A 62 -5.36 -3.18 -2.97
CA LYS A 62 -4.24 -3.98 -2.45
C LYS A 62 -2.91 -3.54 -3.04
N ALA A 63 -2.89 -3.26 -4.35
CA ALA A 63 -1.69 -2.75 -5.01
C ALA A 63 -1.30 -1.36 -4.50
N GLN A 64 -2.26 -0.45 -4.34
CA GLN A 64 -2.02 0.86 -3.73
C GLN A 64 -1.50 0.75 -2.29
N TYR A 65 -2.05 -0.17 -1.49
CA TYR A 65 -1.58 -0.45 -0.13
C TYR A 65 -0.14 -0.97 -0.14
N LEU A 66 0.19 -1.87 -1.07
CA LEU A 66 1.53 -2.41 -1.21
C LEU A 66 2.56 -1.31 -1.59
N ILE A 67 2.19 -0.33 -2.42
CA ILE A 67 3.06 0.84 -2.69
C ILE A 67 3.38 1.56 -1.37
N ALA A 68 2.38 1.84 -0.54
CA ALA A 68 2.58 2.50 0.75
C ALA A 68 3.46 1.67 1.70
N GLU A 69 3.26 0.36 1.75
CA GLU A 69 4.07 -0.56 2.57
C GLU A 69 5.52 -0.63 2.09
N ILE A 70 5.78 -0.58 0.78
CA ILE A 70 7.14 -0.54 0.25
C ILE A 70 7.83 0.78 0.68
N TYR A 71 7.14 1.92 0.57
CA TYR A 71 7.69 3.18 1.04
C TYR A 71 7.97 3.16 2.55
N TYR A 72 7.06 2.60 3.34
CA TYR A 72 7.20 2.53 4.79
C TYR A 72 8.32 1.58 5.22
N ARG A 73 8.25 0.31 4.80
CA ARG A 73 9.10 -0.77 5.33
C ARG A 73 10.44 -0.85 4.63
N ASP A 74 10.44 -0.73 3.31
CA ASP A 74 11.61 -1.08 2.51
C ASP A 74 12.46 0.17 2.23
N LEU A 75 11.82 1.28 1.86
CA LEU A 75 12.51 2.54 1.52
C LEU A 75 12.66 3.49 2.70
N ARG A 76 11.89 3.28 3.77
CA ARG A 76 11.79 4.17 4.95
C ARG A 76 11.49 5.64 4.59
N ASP A 77 10.77 5.86 3.50
CA ASP A 77 10.24 7.16 3.11
C ASP A 77 8.85 7.33 3.72
N PHE A 78 8.83 7.80 4.96
CA PHE A 78 7.60 7.92 5.75
C PHE A 78 6.62 8.94 5.18
N SER A 79 7.13 10.02 4.57
CA SER A 79 6.28 11.02 3.92
C SER A 79 5.54 10.39 2.74
N LYS A 80 6.27 9.69 1.87
CA LYS A 80 5.66 8.98 0.74
C LYS A 80 4.69 7.89 1.19
N ALA A 81 5.04 7.12 2.21
CA ALA A 81 4.13 6.11 2.74
C ALA A 81 2.78 6.73 3.19
N ILE A 82 2.82 7.83 3.93
CA ILE A 82 1.62 8.55 4.38
C ILE A 82 0.80 9.06 3.18
N ASP A 83 1.46 9.62 2.17
CA ASP A 83 0.79 10.11 0.95
C ASP A 83 0.10 8.96 0.19
N GLU A 84 0.74 7.81 0.06
CA GLU A 84 0.17 6.66 -0.65
C GLU A 84 -0.97 5.98 0.13
N TYR A 85 -0.91 5.99 1.47
CA TYR A 85 -2.06 5.65 2.31
C TYR A 85 -3.23 6.61 2.15
N GLU A 86 -2.95 7.91 2.00
CA GLU A 86 -3.98 8.91 1.73
C GLU A 86 -4.61 8.72 0.35
N ASN A 87 -3.81 8.43 -0.67
CA ASN A 87 -4.28 8.12 -2.01
C ASN A 87 -5.20 6.89 -2.01
N LEU A 88 -4.84 5.85 -1.25
CA LEU A 88 -5.71 4.69 -1.06
C LEU A 88 -7.06 5.10 -0.50
N ARG A 89 -7.07 5.90 0.58
CA ARG A 89 -8.30 6.30 1.27
C ARG A 89 -9.21 7.18 0.40
N LYS A 90 -8.61 8.05 -0.43
CA LYS A 90 -9.36 8.91 -1.36
C LYS A 90 -9.95 8.14 -2.53
N LYS A 91 -9.18 7.22 -3.11
CA LYS A 91 -9.59 6.51 -4.34
C LYS A 91 -10.43 5.26 -4.07
N TYR A 92 -10.14 4.55 -2.98
CA TYR A 92 -10.74 3.25 -2.64
C TYR A 92 -11.39 3.30 -1.26
N ALA A 93 -12.25 4.29 -1.01
CA ALA A 93 -12.78 4.63 0.33
C ALA A 93 -13.49 3.48 1.06
N GLU A 94 -14.09 2.54 0.32
CA GLU A 94 -14.81 1.38 0.86
C GLU A 94 -13.97 0.10 0.90
N SER A 95 -12.67 0.20 0.56
CA SER A 95 -11.77 -0.95 0.54
C SER A 95 -11.47 -1.47 1.95
N PRO A 96 -11.35 -2.80 2.14
CA PRO A 96 -10.90 -3.39 3.40
C PRO A 96 -9.47 -2.97 3.79
N GLN A 97 -8.67 -2.37 2.90
CA GLN A 97 -7.35 -1.83 3.24
C GLN A 97 -7.40 -0.46 3.95
N VAL A 98 -8.54 0.25 3.89
CA VAL A 98 -8.64 1.61 4.43
C VAL A 98 -8.41 1.68 5.95
N PRO A 99 -9.02 0.82 6.79
CA PRO A 99 -8.76 0.85 8.23
C PRO A 99 -7.26 0.67 8.53
N PHE A 100 -6.60 -0.29 7.87
CA PHE A 100 -5.16 -0.52 8.01
C PHE A 100 -4.35 0.71 7.60
N ALA A 101 -4.69 1.35 6.48
CA ALA A 101 -4.01 2.57 6.02
C ALA A 101 -4.08 3.71 7.04
N ILE A 102 -5.25 3.92 7.66
CA ILE A 102 -5.43 4.97 8.68
C ILE A 102 -4.63 4.64 9.94
N PHE A 103 -4.68 3.39 10.39
CA PHE A 103 -3.85 2.93 11.51
C PHE A 103 -2.36 3.17 11.22
N MET A 104 -1.89 2.79 10.03
CA MET A 104 -0.50 2.96 9.63
C MET A 104 -0.09 4.45 9.53
N GLN A 105 -0.97 5.34 9.05
CA GLN A 105 -0.70 6.78 9.09
C GLN A 105 -0.49 7.27 10.54
N GLY A 106 -1.38 6.90 11.46
CA GLY A 106 -1.23 7.23 12.88
C GLY A 106 0.06 6.66 13.49
N PHE A 107 0.35 5.39 13.19
CA PHE A 107 1.54 4.69 13.65
C PHE A 107 2.82 5.36 13.16
N ILE A 108 2.91 5.71 11.87
CA ILE A 108 4.07 6.38 11.29
C ILE A 108 4.27 7.75 11.93
N TYR A 109 3.19 8.54 12.10
CA TYR A 109 3.28 9.83 12.77
C TYR A 109 3.78 9.71 14.20
N ALA A 110 3.27 8.73 14.97
CA ALA A 110 3.66 8.53 16.36
C ALA A 110 5.12 8.05 16.48
N ASN A 111 5.48 7.00 15.74
CA ASN A 111 6.69 6.23 16.02
C ASN A 111 7.87 6.59 15.12
N MET A 112 7.61 7.11 13.92
CA MET A 112 8.68 7.45 12.97
C MET A 112 8.96 8.94 12.90
N LEU A 113 7.93 9.77 13.15
CA LEU A 113 8.02 11.23 13.01
C LEU A 113 7.82 11.99 14.32
N SER A 114 7.50 11.30 15.42
CA SER A 114 7.17 11.90 16.73
C SER A 114 6.15 13.03 16.67
N ASN A 115 5.25 13.00 15.67
CA ASN A 115 4.19 13.97 15.50
C ASN A 115 2.91 13.44 16.16
N PHE A 116 2.86 13.56 17.48
CA PHE A 116 1.77 13.01 18.29
C PHE A 116 0.41 13.69 18.01
N GLU A 117 0.41 14.97 17.61
CA GLU A 117 -0.82 15.65 17.23
C GLU A 117 -1.47 14.98 16.00
N LYS A 118 -0.69 14.77 14.93
CA LYS A 118 -1.21 14.08 13.73
C LYS A 118 -1.53 12.62 14.00
N ALA A 119 -0.73 11.93 14.81
CA ALA A 119 -1.03 10.55 15.19
C ALA A 119 -2.39 10.43 15.88
N ARG A 120 -2.66 11.32 16.85
CA ARG A 120 -3.95 11.42 17.55
C ARG A 120 -5.11 11.62 16.59
N ILE A 121 -4.99 12.55 15.63
CA ILE A 121 -6.03 12.80 14.62
C ILE A 121 -6.39 11.52 13.85
N HIS A 122 -5.38 10.76 13.40
CA HIS A 122 -5.63 9.52 12.65
C HIS A 122 -6.24 8.41 13.51
N TYR A 123 -5.78 8.25 14.75
CA TYR A 123 -6.32 7.26 15.68
C TYR A 123 -7.76 7.57 16.11
N GLU A 124 -8.07 8.84 16.42
CA GLU A 124 -9.43 9.26 16.75
C GLU A 124 -10.37 9.10 15.55
N PHE A 125 -9.92 9.43 14.34
CA PHE A 125 -10.67 9.16 13.12
C PHE A 125 -10.95 7.66 12.92
N PHE A 126 -9.94 6.81 13.15
CA PHE A 126 -10.12 5.37 13.09
C PHE A 126 -11.21 4.91 14.08
N LEU A 127 -11.11 5.30 15.35
CA LEU A 127 -12.05 4.86 16.38
C LEU A 127 -13.47 5.39 16.14
N ASN A 128 -13.60 6.57 15.53
CA ASN A 128 -14.90 7.12 15.16
C ASN A 128 -15.56 6.33 14.02
N LYS A 129 -14.80 5.96 12.98
CA LYS A 129 -15.35 5.32 11.77
C LYS A 129 -15.35 3.79 11.81
N TYR A 130 -14.41 3.19 12.52
CA TYR A 130 -14.10 1.75 12.52
C TYR A 130 -14.03 1.17 13.94
N SER A 131 -14.91 1.63 14.84
CA SER A 131 -14.94 1.23 16.26
C SER A 131 -15.04 -0.29 16.50
N ASN A 132 -15.63 -1.04 15.57
CA ASN A 132 -15.80 -2.49 15.65
C ASN A 132 -14.75 -3.29 14.85
N HIS A 133 -13.77 -2.62 14.24
CA HIS A 133 -12.71 -3.30 13.47
C HIS A 133 -11.73 -4.01 14.41
N GLU A 134 -11.10 -5.09 13.95
CA GLU A 134 -10.14 -5.89 14.74
C GLU A 134 -8.97 -5.07 15.32
N LEU A 135 -8.59 -3.99 14.65
CA LEU A 135 -7.54 -3.06 15.08
C LEU A 135 -8.01 -2.01 16.10
N ALA A 136 -9.30 -1.89 16.41
CA ALA A 136 -9.80 -0.84 17.30
C ALA A 136 -9.17 -0.91 18.70
N GLN A 137 -8.93 -2.13 19.22
CA GLN A 137 -8.23 -2.30 20.49
C GLN A 137 -6.78 -1.83 20.41
N SER A 138 -6.06 -2.17 19.33
CA SER A 138 -4.69 -1.71 19.09
C SER A 138 -4.62 -0.19 18.97
N VAL A 139 -5.54 0.43 18.23
CA VAL A 139 -5.63 1.90 18.08
C VAL A 139 -5.92 2.57 19.43
N THR A 140 -6.81 2.00 20.23
CA THR A 140 -7.11 2.51 21.59
C THR A 140 -5.88 2.44 22.48
N PHE A 141 -5.11 1.35 22.39
CA PHE A 141 -3.87 1.19 23.12
C PHE A 141 -2.83 2.24 22.70
N GLU A 142 -2.56 2.36 21.40
CA GLU A 142 -1.65 3.36 20.83
C GLU A 142 -2.03 4.79 21.24
N LEU A 143 -3.33 5.11 21.22
CA LEU A 143 -3.83 6.43 21.61
C LEU A 143 -3.68 6.70 23.12
N LYS A 144 -3.88 5.68 23.97
CA LYS A 144 -3.76 5.77 25.43
C LYS A 144 -2.32 6.06 25.86
N TYR A 145 -1.34 5.45 25.20
CA TYR A 145 0.09 5.57 25.53
C TYR A 145 0.88 6.46 24.56
N LEU A 146 0.18 7.28 23.78
CA LEU A 146 0.80 8.08 22.74
C LEU A 146 1.92 8.96 23.30
N GLY A 147 3.14 8.76 22.79
CA GLY A 147 4.33 9.50 23.20
C GLY A 147 4.98 9.00 24.50
N GLN A 148 4.48 7.93 25.12
CA GLN A 148 5.13 7.29 26.26
C GLN A 148 6.20 6.30 25.80
N GLU A 149 7.26 6.17 26.58
CA GLU A 149 8.24 5.11 26.38
C GLU A 149 7.69 3.76 26.85
N ILE A 150 8.13 2.67 26.21
CA ILE A 150 7.63 1.32 26.49
C ILE A 150 7.78 0.96 27.99
N GLN A 151 8.86 1.42 28.64
CA GLN A 151 9.14 1.19 30.07
C GLN A 151 8.14 1.85 31.02
N ASP A 152 7.50 2.93 30.58
CA ASP A 152 6.53 3.67 31.38
C ASP A 152 5.12 3.09 31.28
N ILE A 153 4.86 2.25 30.27
CA ILE A 153 3.54 1.65 30.01
C ILE A 153 3.29 0.50 31.01
N PRO A 154 2.40 0.67 32.01
CA PRO A 154 2.20 -0.33 33.07
C PRO A 154 1.82 -1.72 32.53
N GLU A 155 1.01 -1.76 31.50
CA GLU A 155 0.52 -2.96 30.84
C GLU A 155 1.64 -3.73 30.12
N LEU A 156 2.74 -3.09 29.73
CA LEU A 156 3.87 -3.73 29.03
C LEU A 156 5.05 -4.07 29.93
N LYS A 157 5.03 -3.69 31.21
CA LYS A 157 6.14 -3.94 32.15
C LYS A 157 6.56 -5.41 32.24
N HIS A 158 5.64 -6.34 31.99
CA HIS A 158 5.92 -7.77 32.02
C HIS A 158 6.78 -8.27 30.83
N LEU A 159 6.90 -7.47 29.76
CA LEU A 159 7.68 -7.78 28.56
C LEU A 159 9.13 -7.27 28.63
N ILE A 160 9.43 -6.39 29.57
CA ILE A 160 10.73 -5.73 29.72
C ILE A 160 11.40 -6.36 30.94
N LYS A 161 12.18 -7.41 30.71
CA LYS A 161 13.04 -8.05 31.71
C LYS A 161 14.48 -8.04 31.23
#